data_AF-A0A9X2E8C8-F1
#
_entry.id   AF-A0A9X2E8C8-F1
#
_cell.length_a   1.000
_cell.length_b   1.000
_cell.length_c   1.000
_cell.angle_alpha   90.00
_cell.angle_beta   90.00
_cell.angle_gamma   90.00
#
_symmetry.space_group_name_H-M   'P 1'
#
loop_
_entity.id
_entity.type
_entity.pdbx_description
1 polymer ?
#
loop_
_entity_poly.entity_id
_entity_poly.type
_entity_poly.pdbx_seq_one_letter_code
_entity_poly.pdbx_strand_id
1 'polypeptide(L)'
;MIRMLMRVFRGLRGVVLAGVVVVVLVGCSSLMVDWRAEVDKLDAEISAMPGVQRVEVSYADDFFKGDSLFRLDVHLPEATESQIRDVLGRLGERMGRFKGFREQEIGFVVGDRAKVGTTKKLEVDSFLEAVRNVRRYSVEVPEGSISWDVRPTPEISVSDTQNGGAASLAAIRAMIGDTSAAEVSISTAGYASWSIDLPLSAEREAEFRRRLSEIPLAIGSVEIEGGHIVGLSVRNTVVSTFEPDLVYGQLADTVRKLGVTTGQPLRLRWSWLFYYTDGKRNEGAVHVGGCDYHSLLTVSDDTLSVPALEVQRRMREEFDAC
;
A
#
# COMPACT_ATOMS: atom_id res chain seq x y z
N MET A 1 -0.35 -64.82 7.95
CA MET A 1 -0.06 -65.53 6.70
C MET A 1 1.39 -65.23 6.30
N ILE A 2 2.24 -66.26 6.43
CA ILE A 2 3.63 -66.45 5.93
C ILE A 2 4.67 -65.37 6.33
N ARG A 3 5.38 -65.49 7.46
CA ARG A 3 6.60 -66.30 7.79
C ARG A 3 7.88 -65.92 7.04
N MET A 4 8.86 -65.35 7.75
CA MET A 4 10.19 -65.91 8.12
C MET A 4 10.92 -64.88 9.02
N LEU A 5 11.14 -65.11 10.33
CA LEU A 5 12.31 -65.75 10.99
C LEU A 5 13.68 -65.10 10.61
N MET A 6 14.66 -64.81 11.49
CA MET A 6 14.95 -65.26 12.86
C MET A 6 16.05 -64.37 13.52
N ARG A 7 16.26 -64.62 14.82
CA ARG A 7 17.14 -64.02 15.86
C ARG A 7 18.63 -63.77 15.55
N VAL A 8 19.13 -62.71 16.20
CA VAL A 8 20.35 -62.53 17.06
C VAL A 8 21.54 -63.48 16.86
N PHE A 9 22.74 -62.91 16.64
CA PHE A 9 24.00 -63.43 17.19
C PHE A 9 25.04 -62.33 17.53
N ARG A 10 25.80 -62.60 18.59
CA ARG A 10 26.89 -61.83 19.23
C ARG A 10 28.20 -61.95 18.43
N GLY A 11 28.97 -60.85 18.41
CA GLY A 11 30.45 -60.82 18.49
C GLY A 11 31.28 -61.30 17.30
N LEU A 12 32.18 -60.43 16.78
CA LEU A 12 33.64 -60.61 16.80
C LEU A 12 34.33 -59.51 15.97
N ARG A 13 35.50 -59.09 16.46
CA ARG A 13 36.47 -58.21 15.78
C ARG A 13 37.06 -58.90 14.56
N GLY A 14 37.29 -58.16 13.48
CA GLY A 14 38.10 -58.58 12.33
C GLY A 14 38.11 -57.55 11.21
N VAL A 15 39.25 -56.89 11.02
CA VAL A 15 39.56 -55.94 9.93
C VAL A 15 39.83 -56.71 8.63
N VAL A 16 39.45 -56.17 7.45
CA VAL A 16 40.26 -56.09 6.20
C VAL A 16 39.46 -55.35 5.11
N LEU A 17 40.20 -54.52 4.36
CA LEU A 17 39.82 -53.53 3.35
C LEU A 17 38.96 -54.06 2.18
N ALA A 18 38.03 -53.21 1.72
CA ALA A 18 37.69 -53.09 0.30
C ALA A 18 37.43 -51.61 -0.01
N GLY A 19 38.17 -51.06 -0.96
CA GLY A 19 38.15 -49.66 -1.34
C GLY A 19 36.78 -49.22 -1.82
N VAL A 20 36.22 -48.21 -1.15
CA VAL A 20 35.13 -47.41 -1.69
C VAL A 20 35.77 -46.18 -2.31
N VAL A 21 35.65 -46.07 -3.63
CA VAL A 21 35.81 -44.83 -4.36
C VAL A 21 34.89 -43.80 -3.70
N VAL A 22 35.47 -42.90 -2.89
CA VAL A 22 34.77 -41.69 -2.50
C VAL A 22 34.71 -40.85 -3.76
N VAL A 23 33.62 -41.01 -4.51
CA VAL A 23 33.16 -39.99 -5.43
C VAL A 23 32.92 -38.77 -4.55
N VAL A 24 33.91 -37.88 -4.51
CA VAL A 24 33.72 -36.50 -4.09
C VAL A 24 32.73 -35.95 -5.11
N LEU A 25 31.44 -36.09 -4.80
CA LEU A 25 30.44 -35.21 -5.35
C LEU A 25 30.85 -33.84 -4.83
N VAL A 26 31.64 -33.14 -5.65
CA VAL A 26 31.69 -31.70 -5.71
C VAL A 26 30.27 -31.30 -6.14
N GLY A 27 29.33 -31.48 -5.23
CA GLY A 27 28.05 -30.80 -5.30
C GLY A 27 28.43 -29.35 -5.26
N CYS A 28 28.16 -28.66 -6.36
CA CYS A 28 28.12 -27.21 -6.41
C CYS A 28 27.19 -26.75 -5.29
N SER A 29 27.73 -26.55 -4.09
CA SER A 29 27.19 -25.61 -3.13
C SER A 29 27.39 -24.25 -3.78
N SER A 30 26.41 -23.84 -4.59
CA SER A 30 26.06 -22.43 -4.65
C SER A 30 26.01 -21.98 -3.19
N LEU A 31 27.01 -21.21 -2.77
CA LEU A 31 27.11 -20.65 -1.43
C LEU A 31 25.73 -20.08 -1.10
N MET A 32 25.00 -20.74 -0.18
CA MET A 32 23.82 -20.12 0.41
C MET A 32 24.35 -18.88 1.11
N VAL A 33 23.99 -17.70 0.58
CA VAL A 33 24.39 -16.43 1.16
C VAL A 33 23.83 -16.40 2.58
N ASP A 34 24.70 -16.19 3.57
CA ASP A 34 24.28 -15.99 4.95
C ASP A 34 23.68 -14.58 5.07
N TRP A 35 22.39 -14.47 4.74
CA TRP A 35 21.68 -13.20 4.77
C TRP A 35 21.67 -12.57 6.16
N ARG A 36 21.72 -13.38 7.22
CA ARG A 36 21.80 -12.88 8.58
C ARG A 36 23.12 -12.15 8.80
N ALA A 37 24.24 -12.76 8.41
CA ALA A 37 25.55 -12.12 8.53
C ALA A 37 25.67 -10.85 7.67
N GLU A 38 25.09 -10.84 6.46
CA GLU A 38 25.08 -9.65 5.60
C GLU A 38 24.20 -8.52 6.18
N VAL A 39 23.06 -8.86 6.80
CA VAL A 39 22.18 -7.91 7.51
C VAL A 39 22.85 -7.36 8.77
N ASP A 40 23.42 -8.22 9.62
CA ASP A 40 24.12 -7.80 10.84
C ASP A 40 25.28 -6.84 10.51
N LYS A 41 25.99 -7.11 9.41
CA LYS A 41 27.04 -6.22 8.91
C LYS A 41 26.50 -4.89 8.41
N LEU A 42 25.40 -4.91 7.64
CA LEU A 42 24.76 -3.69 7.15
C LEU A 42 24.28 -2.83 8.32
N ASP A 43 23.60 -3.43 9.29
CA ASP A 43 23.14 -2.75 10.51
C ASP A 43 24.32 -2.11 11.25
N ALA A 44 25.37 -2.87 11.57
CA ALA A 44 26.54 -2.36 12.28
C ALA A 44 27.23 -1.19 11.55
N GLU A 45 27.31 -1.26 10.21
CA GLU A 45 27.93 -0.20 9.42
C GLU A 45 27.08 1.07 9.37
N ILE A 46 25.77 0.96 9.16
CA ILE A 46 24.87 2.11 9.05
C ILE A 46 24.60 2.73 10.42
N SER A 47 24.40 1.91 11.46
CA SER A 47 24.19 2.36 12.84
C SER A 47 25.38 3.15 13.40
N ALA A 48 26.60 2.92 12.89
CA ALA A 48 27.80 3.67 13.27
C ALA A 48 27.93 5.03 12.55
N MET A 49 27.08 5.35 11.57
CA MET A 49 27.20 6.57 10.78
C MET A 49 26.67 7.81 11.54
N PRO A 50 27.30 8.98 11.38
CA PRO A 50 26.83 10.21 12.01
C PRO A 50 25.38 10.57 11.64
N GLY A 51 24.58 10.89 12.65
CA GLY A 51 23.17 11.28 12.47
C GLY A 51 22.18 10.10 12.45
N VAL A 52 22.66 8.86 12.35
CA VAL A 52 21.83 7.66 12.50
C VAL A 52 21.59 7.39 13.98
N GLN A 53 20.32 7.23 14.36
CA GLN A 53 19.91 6.92 15.73
C GLN A 53 19.49 5.46 15.89
N ARG A 54 18.87 4.89 14.86
CA ARG A 54 18.38 3.52 14.85
C ARG A 54 18.31 2.99 13.43
N VAL A 55 18.58 1.70 13.25
CA VAL A 55 18.35 0.96 12.01
C VAL A 55 17.41 -0.20 12.32
N GLU A 56 16.42 -0.40 11.47
CA GLU A 56 15.53 -1.55 11.49
C GLU A 56 15.70 -2.30 10.17
N VAL A 57 16.15 -3.56 10.24
CA VAL A 57 16.26 -4.42 9.08
C VAL A 57 15.34 -5.60 9.26
N SER A 58 14.54 -5.88 8.24
CA SER A 58 13.73 -7.08 8.16
C SER A 58 13.91 -7.74 6.81
N TYR A 59 14.00 -9.06 6.81
CA TYR A 59 14.07 -9.85 5.60
C TYR A 59 13.26 -11.12 5.77
N ALA A 60 12.63 -11.56 4.69
CA ALA A 60 11.93 -12.82 4.60
C ALA A 60 12.42 -13.54 3.33
N ASP A 61 12.85 -14.78 3.50
CA ASP A 61 13.22 -15.68 2.41
C ASP A 61 12.26 -16.88 2.44
N ASP A 62 11.00 -16.66 2.06
CA ASP A 62 10.03 -17.76 1.91
C ASP A 62 10.14 -18.33 0.49
N PHE A 63 11.18 -19.13 0.29
CA PHE A 63 11.48 -19.80 -0.97
C PHE A 63 10.28 -20.59 -1.53
N PHE A 64 9.40 -21.12 -0.66
CA PHE A 64 8.25 -21.93 -1.08
C PHE A 64 7.08 -21.10 -1.62
N LYS A 65 7.01 -19.80 -1.30
CA LYS A 65 5.95 -18.89 -1.77
C LYS A 65 6.40 -17.95 -2.89
N GLY A 66 7.71 -17.90 -3.19
CA GLY A 66 8.26 -16.99 -4.20
C GLY A 66 8.27 -15.52 -3.77
N ASP A 67 8.11 -15.28 -2.46
CA ASP A 67 8.11 -13.95 -1.86
C ASP A 67 9.39 -13.80 -1.04
N SER A 68 10.36 -13.07 -1.62
CA SER A 68 11.57 -12.64 -0.94
C SER A 68 11.54 -11.12 -0.78
N LEU A 69 11.44 -10.67 0.47
CA LEU A 69 11.34 -9.26 0.84
C LEU A 69 12.58 -8.86 1.65
N PHE A 70 13.13 -7.70 1.34
CA PHE A 70 14.12 -6.99 2.15
C PHE A 70 13.60 -5.58 2.46
N ARG A 71 13.49 -5.22 3.73
CA ARG A 71 13.09 -3.89 4.18
C ARG A 71 14.12 -3.34 5.15
N LEU A 72 14.53 -2.10 4.91
CA LEU A 72 15.47 -1.34 5.71
C LEU A 72 14.84 0.01 6.06
N ASP A 73 14.71 0.31 7.35
CA ASP A 73 14.30 1.62 7.85
C ASP A 73 15.44 2.26 8.66
N VAL A 74 15.94 3.42 8.22
CA VAL A 74 17.02 4.17 8.87
C VAL A 74 16.44 5.40 9.55
N HIS A 75 16.57 5.49 10.87
CA HIS A 75 16.07 6.59 11.68
C HIS A 75 17.17 7.62 11.89
N LEU A 76 16.95 8.81 11.38
CA LEU A 76 17.91 9.92 11.39
C LEU A 76 17.20 11.28 11.41
N PRO A 77 16.27 11.50 12.37
CA PRO A 77 15.35 12.64 12.34
C PRO A 77 16.05 14.00 12.33
N GLU A 78 17.19 14.10 13.00
CA GLU A 78 17.97 15.34 13.15
C GLU A 78 19.16 15.43 12.18
N ALA A 79 19.37 14.43 11.33
CA ALA A 79 20.55 14.41 10.46
C ALA A 79 20.52 15.52 9.41
N THR A 80 21.67 16.13 9.17
CA THR A 80 21.88 17.10 8.09
C THR A 80 21.80 16.42 6.70
N GLU A 81 21.57 17.19 5.64
CA GLU A 81 21.57 16.65 4.27
C GLU A 81 22.90 15.98 3.90
N SER A 82 24.03 16.48 4.42
CA SER A 82 25.35 15.87 4.20
C SER A 82 25.42 14.47 4.83
N GLN A 83 24.95 14.33 6.08
CA GLN A 83 24.93 13.04 6.76
C GLN A 83 23.99 12.06 6.05
N ILE A 84 22.83 12.52 5.58
CA ILE A 84 21.91 11.70 4.78
C ILE A 84 22.58 11.25 3.49
N ARG A 85 23.27 12.16 2.78
CA ARG A 85 24.02 11.85 1.56
C ARG A 85 25.09 10.78 1.80
N ASP A 86 25.81 10.86 2.92
CA ASP A 86 26.82 9.86 3.29
C ASP A 86 26.18 8.48 3.50
N VAL A 87 25.05 8.41 4.23
CA VAL A 87 24.29 7.15 4.44
C VAL A 87 23.78 6.59 3.12
N LEU A 88 23.20 7.42 2.24
CA LEU A 88 22.75 7.01 0.92
C LEU A 88 23.91 6.44 0.08
N GLY A 89 25.08 7.09 0.12
CA GLY A 89 26.30 6.62 -0.54
C GLY A 89 26.72 5.24 -0.04
N ARG A 90 26.76 5.04 1.29
CA ARG A 90 27.10 3.75 1.89
C ARG A 90 26.10 2.66 1.53
N LEU A 91 24.80 2.96 1.55
CA LEU A 91 23.77 2.01 1.13
C LEU A 91 23.92 1.66 -0.36
N GLY A 92 24.19 2.64 -1.23
CA GLY A 92 24.42 2.41 -2.65
C GLY A 92 25.52 1.37 -2.94
N GLU A 93 26.61 1.38 -2.15
CA GLU A 93 27.69 0.40 -2.23
C GLU A 93 27.27 -1.01 -1.79
N ARG A 94 26.30 -1.11 -0.87
CA ARG A 94 25.87 -2.37 -0.23
C ARG A 94 24.65 -3.02 -0.90
N MET A 95 23.72 -2.22 -1.43
CA MET A 95 22.46 -2.71 -1.98
C MET A 95 22.63 -3.69 -3.14
N GLY A 96 23.78 -3.64 -3.84
CA GLY A 96 24.14 -4.64 -4.84
C GLY A 96 24.10 -6.09 -4.35
N ARG A 97 24.35 -6.33 -3.05
CA ARG A 97 24.34 -7.67 -2.45
C ARG A 97 22.94 -8.22 -2.22
N PHE A 98 21.94 -7.34 -2.07
CA PHE A 98 20.55 -7.72 -1.78
C PHE A 98 19.70 -7.89 -3.05
N LYS A 99 20.28 -7.73 -4.25
CA LYS A 99 19.58 -7.84 -5.55
C LYS A 99 18.82 -9.15 -5.80
N GLY A 100 19.04 -10.19 -4.99
CA GLY A 100 18.30 -11.45 -5.05
C GLY A 100 16.89 -11.40 -4.44
N PHE A 101 16.60 -10.37 -3.63
CA PHE A 101 15.25 -10.14 -3.10
C PHE A 101 14.35 -9.54 -4.18
N ARG A 102 13.14 -10.09 -4.31
CA ARG A 102 12.13 -9.65 -5.28
C ARG A 102 11.63 -8.25 -4.96
N GLU A 103 11.47 -7.98 -3.67
CA GLU A 103 11.02 -6.69 -3.15
C GLU A 103 12.08 -6.10 -2.23
N GLN A 104 12.43 -4.84 -2.48
CA GLN A 104 13.37 -4.07 -1.69
C GLN A 104 12.73 -2.73 -1.32
N GLU A 105 12.61 -2.48 -0.03
CA GLU A 105 12.10 -1.23 0.49
C GLU A 105 13.15 -0.58 1.38
N ILE A 106 13.56 0.63 1.02
CA ILE A 106 14.49 1.41 1.83
C ILE A 106 13.75 2.68 2.26
N GLY A 107 13.58 2.86 3.57
CA GLY A 107 12.96 4.00 4.20
C GLY A 107 13.93 4.77 5.09
N PHE A 108 13.75 6.09 5.14
CA PHE A 108 14.46 7.00 6.02
C PHE A 108 13.45 7.79 6.82
N VAL A 109 13.50 7.68 8.15
CA VAL A 109 12.72 8.54 9.05
C VAL A 109 13.55 9.81 9.32
N VAL A 110 13.10 10.93 8.74
CA VAL A 110 13.87 12.18 8.64
C VAL A 110 13.28 13.34 9.44
N GLY A 111 12.33 13.04 10.31
CA GLY A 111 11.73 13.99 11.25
C GLY A 111 10.65 13.29 12.08
N ASP A 112 10.02 14.02 12.99
CA ASP A 112 8.81 13.51 13.65
C ASP A 112 7.71 13.36 12.59
N ARG A 113 7.16 12.14 12.46
CA ARG A 113 6.12 11.77 11.48
C ARG A 113 6.48 12.00 9.99
N ALA A 114 7.78 12.09 9.65
CA ALA A 114 8.26 12.27 8.27
C ALA A 114 9.13 11.11 7.81
N LYS A 115 8.74 10.47 6.71
CA LYS A 115 9.46 9.36 6.08
C LYS A 115 9.71 9.61 4.60
N VAL A 116 10.89 9.22 4.10
CA VAL A 116 11.22 9.18 2.67
C VAL A 116 11.64 7.76 2.30
N GLY A 117 11.01 7.18 1.30
CA GLY A 117 11.28 5.82 0.84
C GLY A 117 11.77 5.75 -0.61
N THR A 118 12.34 4.60 -0.99
CA THR A 118 12.66 4.25 -2.38
C THR A 118 12.71 2.73 -2.55
N THR A 119 12.45 2.25 -3.78
CA THR A 119 12.29 0.80 -4.08
C THR A 119 13.25 0.23 -5.13
N LYS A 120 14.00 1.06 -5.85
CA LYS A 120 14.82 0.58 -6.99
C LYS A 120 16.22 1.15 -7.03
N LYS A 121 16.32 2.47 -7.14
CA LYS A 121 17.58 3.18 -7.31
C LYS A 121 17.55 4.46 -6.50
N LEU A 122 18.56 4.59 -5.64
CA LEU A 122 18.78 5.78 -4.82
C LEU A 122 19.34 6.89 -5.72
N GLU A 123 18.46 7.68 -6.34
CA GLU A 123 18.83 8.96 -6.95
C GLU A 123 18.99 10.00 -5.85
N VAL A 124 20.24 10.27 -5.47
CA VAL A 124 20.58 11.02 -4.25
C VAL A 124 19.95 12.41 -4.23
N ASP A 125 19.98 13.15 -5.34
CA ASP A 125 19.49 14.53 -5.35
C ASP A 125 17.96 14.59 -5.25
N SER A 126 17.23 13.70 -5.95
CA SER A 126 15.77 13.57 -5.80
C SER A 126 15.38 13.10 -4.39
N PHE A 127 16.19 12.23 -3.77
CA PHE A 127 15.97 11.80 -2.40
C PHE A 127 16.12 12.97 -1.42
N LEU A 128 17.18 13.76 -1.55
CA LEU A 128 17.40 14.92 -0.67
C LEU A 128 16.35 16.02 -0.89
N GLU A 129 15.85 16.17 -2.11
CA GLU A 129 14.69 17.03 -2.37
C GLU A 129 13.43 16.55 -1.65
N ALA A 130 13.13 15.24 -1.72
CA ALA A 130 12.04 14.65 -0.95
C ALA A 130 12.22 14.86 0.56
N VAL A 131 13.45 14.73 1.09
CA VAL A 131 13.76 15.02 2.50
C VAL A 131 13.44 16.47 2.87
N ARG A 132 13.81 17.44 2.04
CA ARG A 132 13.46 18.85 2.27
C ARG A 132 11.95 19.05 2.27
N ASN A 133 11.25 18.44 1.32
CA ASN A 133 9.80 18.55 1.20
C ASN A 133 9.08 17.95 2.41
N VAL A 134 9.40 16.71 2.81
CA VAL A 134 8.72 16.10 3.98
C VAL A 134 9.02 16.85 5.28
N ARG A 135 10.23 17.38 5.45
CA ARG A 135 10.57 18.22 6.62
C ARG A 135 9.79 19.53 6.62
N ARG A 136 9.66 20.18 5.46
CA ARG A 136 8.84 21.38 5.30
C ARG A 136 7.37 21.08 5.61
N TYR A 137 6.83 19.98 5.08
CA TYR A 137 5.46 19.54 5.35
C TYR A 137 5.21 19.35 6.85
N SER A 138 6.10 18.67 7.58
CA SER A 138 5.94 18.46 9.02
C SER A 138 5.93 19.75 9.84
N VAL A 139 6.55 20.83 9.33
CA VAL A 139 6.46 22.17 9.96
C VAL A 139 5.14 22.85 9.65
N GLU A 140 4.64 22.71 8.42
CA GLU A 140 3.37 23.32 7.97
C GLU A 140 2.13 22.58 8.51
N VAL A 141 2.22 21.26 8.72
CA VAL A 141 1.14 20.37 9.18
C VAL A 141 1.61 19.51 10.37
N PRO A 142 1.77 20.11 11.57
CA PRO A 142 2.45 19.45 12.71
C PRO A 142 1.71 18.22 13.26
N GLU A 143 0.39 18.18 13.14
CA GLU A 143 -0.44 17.05 13.59
C GLU A 143 -0.56 15.92 12.54
N GLY A 144 -0.03 16.16 11.33
CA GLY A 144 -0.05 15.19 10.24
C GLY A 144 1.19 14.32 10.18
N SER A 145 1.11 13.23 9.43
CA SER A 145 2.28 12.47 9.00
C SER A 145 2.43 12.51 7.50
N ILE A 146 3.65 12.34 7.01
CA ILE A 146 3.97 12.24 5.58
C ILE A 146 4.98 11.13 5.31
N SER A 147 4.71 10.35 4.28
CA SER A 147 5.63 9.42 3.65
C SER A 147 5.76 9.78 2.19
N TRP A 148 7.00 9.84 1.69
CA TRP A 148 7.30 10.21 0.31
C TRP A 148 8.15 9.15 -0.35
N ASP A 149 7.59 8.42 -1.30
CA ASP A 149 8.31 7.40 -2.06
C ASP A 149 8.87 7.97 -3.36
N VAL A 150 10.20 8.02 -3.42
CA VAL A 150 10.95 8.58 -4.54
C VAL A 150 10.91 7.62 -5.73
N ARG A 151 10.22 8.04 -6.78
CA ARG A 151 10.06 7.36 -8.08
C ARG A 151 9.76 8.42 -9.16
N PRO A 152 9.72 8.06 -10.46
CA PRO A 152 9.46 9.04 -11.54
C PRO A 152 8.17 9.86 -11.37
N THR A 153 7.09 9.23 -10.89
CA THR A 153 5.86 9.89 -10.41
C THR A 153 5.77 9.67 -8.90
N PRO A 154 6.19 10.63 -8.05
CA PRO A 154 6.23 10.44 -6.61
C PRO A 154 4.90 9.92 -6.06
N GLU A 155 4.96 8.96 -5.13
CA GLU A 155 3.80 8.61 -4.31
C GLU A 155 3.97 9.23 -2.94
N ILE A 156 2.93 9.95 -2.52
CA ILE A 156 2.95 10.76 -1.32
C ILE A 156 1.76 10.32 -0.48
N SER A 157 2.04 9.73 0.67
CA SER A 157 1.02 9.31 1.64
C SER A 157 1.03 10.24 2.83
N VAL A 158 -0.12 10.82 3.16
CA VAL A 158 -0.29 11.68 4.33
C VAL A 158 -1.45 11.23 5.21
N SER A 159 -1.30 11.48 6.51
CA SER A 159 -2.39 11.38 7.48
C SER A 159 -2.75 12.79 7.96
N ASP A 160 -4.01 13.18 7.80
CA ASP A 160 -4.56 14.48 8.22
C ASP A 160 -5.87 14.28 8.98
N THR A 161 -5.75 14.23 10.30
CA THR A 161 -6.90 14.00 11.19
C THR A 161 -7.73 15.26 11.48
N GLN A 162 -7.28 16.45 11.06
CA GLN A 162 -7.88 17.72 11.49
C GLN A 162 -8.60 18.47 10.36
N ASN A 163 -8.04 18.47 9.14
CA ASN A 163 -8.49 19.38 8.07
C ASN A 163 -9.15 18.67 6.88
N GLY A 164 -9.49 17.38 7.03
CA GLY A 164 -10.14 16.60 5.96
C GLY A 164 -9.30 16.50 4.68
N GLY A 165 -7.98 16.69 4.79
CA GLY A 165 -7.01 16.55 3.71
C GLY A 165 -6.79 17.79 2.83
N ALA A 166 -7.60 18.85 2.96
CA ALA A 166 -7.50 20.01 2.05
C ALA A 166 -6.21 20.81 2.28
N ALA A 167 -5.86 21.05 3.54
CA ALA A 167 -4.60 21.72 3.90
C ALA A 167 -3.38 20.89 3.46
N SER A 168 -3.44 19.57 3.65
CA SER A 168 -2.37 18.67 3.22
C SER A 168 -2.17 18.68 1.70
N LEU A 169 -3.24 18.62 0.91
CA LEU A 169 -3.11 18.66 -0.55
C LEU A 169 -2.58 20.01 -1.04
N ALA A 170 -3.01 21.12 -0.41
CA ALA A 170 -2.47 22.44 -0.72
C ALA A 170 -0.97 22.56 -0.40
N ALA A 171 -0.53 22.04 0.74
CA ALA A 171 0.90 21.98 1.10
C ALA A 171 1.70 21.14 0.10
N ILE A 172 1.18 19.98 -0.30
CA ILE A 172 1.83 19.12 -1.32
C ILE A 172 1.98 19.85 -2.64
N ARG A 173 0.92 20.50 -3.14
CA ARG A 173 0.98 21.30 -4.38
C ARG A 173 2.00 22.43 -4.29
N ALA A 174 2.09 23.12 -3.15
CA ALA A 174 3.10 24.16 -2.93
C ALA A 174 4.54 23.63 -2.92
N MET A 175 4.76 22.35 -2.61
CA MET A 175 6.09 21.71 -2.62
C MET A 175 6.49 21.22 -4.00
N ILE A 176 5.60 20.53 -4.74
CA ILE A 176 5.93 19.96 -6.06
C ILE A 176 5.65 20.89 -7.23
N GLY A 177 4.83 21.93 -7.03
CA GLY A 177 4.33 22.81 -8.09
C GLY A 177 3.05 22.30 -8.75
N ASP A 178 2.23 23.23 -9.25
CA ASP A 178 0.86 22.95 -9.71
C ASP A 178 0.76 22.06 -10.97
N THR A 179 1.86 21.89 -11.71
CA THR A 179 1.90 21.10 -12.96
C THR A 179 2.60 19.76 -12.80
N SER A 180 3.12 19.46 -11.61
CA SER A 180 3.90 18.25 -11.37
C SER A 180 3.00 17.05 -11.15
N ALA A 181 3.37 15.92 -11.74
CA ALA A 181 2.67 14.66 -11.54
C ALA A 181 3.08 14.03 -10.21
N ALA A 182 2.11 13.53 -9.46
CA ALA A 182 2.31 12.74 -8.23
C ALA A 182 1.03 11.96 -7.92
N GLU A 183 1.17 10.82 -7.27
CA GLU A 183 0.08 10.03 -6.70
C GLU A 183 -0.03 10.40 -5.22
N VAL A 184 -1.15 10.97 -4.80
CA VAL A 184 -1.32 11.47 -3.42
C VAL A 184 -2.41 10.71 -2.70
N SER A 185 -2.03 9.99 -1.64
CA SER A 185 -2.95 9.33 -0.72
C SER A 185 -3.11 10.13 0.57
N ILE A 186 -4.33 10.52 0.92
CA ILE A 186 -4.65 11.28 2.14
C ILE A 186 -5.62 10.46 2.99
N SER A 187 -5.14 10.00 4.14
CA SER A 187 -5.99 9.41 5.18
C SER A 187 -6.51 10.49 6.11
N THR A 188 -7.81 10.52 6.36
CA THR A 188 -8.44 11.54 7.22
C THR A 188 -9.17 10.91 8.41
N ALA A 189 -9.60 11.75 9.35
CA ALA A 189 -10.41 11.27 10.47
C ALA A 189 -11.72 10.62 9.98
N GLY A 190 -12.21 9.61 10.71
CA GLY A 190 -13.50 8.98 10.41
C GLY A 190 -13.48 7.99 9.24
N TYR A 191 -12.33 7.38 8.94
CA TYR A 191 -12.12 6.37 7.90
C TYR A 191 -12.22 6.87 6.45
N ALA A 192 -12.34 8.18 6.24
CA ALA A 192 -12.34 8.74 4.89
C ALA A 192 -10.92 8.80 4.33
N SER A 193 -10.72 8.30 3.11
CA SER A 193 -9.46 8.42 2.38
C SER A 193 -9.63 9.08 1.01
N TRP A 194 -8.58 9.71 0.52
CA TRP A 194 -8.51 10.28 -0.81
C TRP A 194 -7.29 9.74 -1.53
N SER A 195 -7.47 9.22 -2.74
CA SER A 195 -6.39 8.93 -3.69
C SER A 195 -6.51 9.93 -4.84
N ILE A 196 -5.45 10.67 -5.12
CA ILE A 196 -5.49 11.82 -6.02
C ILE A 196 -4.26 11.82 -6.91
N ASP A 197 -4.50 11.70 -8.22
CA ASP A 197 -3.48 11.95 -9.22
C ASP A 197 -3.38 13.46 -9.48
N LEU A 198 -2.17 13.99 -9.32
CA LEU A 198 -1.81 15.34 -9.70
C LEU A 198 -1.34 15.38 -11.17
N PRO A 199 -1.57 16.48 -11.89
CA PRO A 199 -2.07 17.78 -11.40
C PRO A 199 -3.60 17.84 -11.20
N LEU A 200 -4.01 18.45 -10.08
CA LEU A 200 -5.41 18.81 -9.77
C LEU A 200 -5.45 20.26 -9.28
N SER A 201 -6.26 21.12 -9.92
CA SER A 201 -6.33 22.54 -9.53
C SER A 201 -7.09 22.73 -8.22
N ALA A 202 -6.82 23.84 -7.53
CA ALA A 202 -7.51 24.21 -6.28
C ALA A 202 -9.03 24.35 -6.49
N GLU A 203 -9.43 24.94 -7.62
CA GLU A 203 -10.81 25.19 -7.98
C GLU A 203 -11.55 23.87 -8.22
N ARG A 204 -10.89 22.92 -8.90
CA ARG A 204 -11.44 21.59 -9.18
C ARG A 204 -11.57 20.76 -7.90
N GLU A 205 -10.56 20.79 -7.04
CA GLU A 205 -10.63 20.19 -5.70
C GLU A 205 -11.82 20.74 -4.90
N ALA A 206 -11.95 22.07 -4.83
CA ALA A 206 -13.03 22.74 -4.10
C ALA A 206 -14.41 22.39 -4.68
N GLU A 207 -14.53 22.31 -6.01
CA GLU A 207 -15.75 21.86 -6.68
C GLU A 207 -16.14 20.43 -6.26
N PHE A 208 -15.19 19.49 -6.26
CA PHE A 208 -15.44 18.11 -5.84
C PHE A 208 -15.84 18.02 -4.38
N ARG A 209 -15.12 18.69 -3.48
CA ARG A 209 -15.46 18.72 -2.04
C ARG A 209 -16.87 19.27 -1.82
N ARG A 210 -17.25 20.34 -2.52
CA ARG A 210 -18.61 20.89 -2.45
C ARG A 210 -19.66 19.88 -2.89
N ARG A 211 -19.48 19.26 -4.07
CA ARG A 211 -20.43 18.23 -4.57
C ARG A 211 -20.55 17.04 -3.61
N LEU A 212 -19.43 16.57 -3.08
CA LEU A 212 -19.42 15.45 -2.13
C LEU A 212 -20.10 15.81 -0.80
N SER A 213 -20.04 17.07 -0.37
CA SER A 213 -20.74 17.53 0.85
C SER A 213 -22.27 17.53 0.73
N GLU A 214 -22.81 17.47 -0.50
CA GLU A 214 -24.24 17.39 -0.77
C GLU A 214 -24.77 15.93 -0.79
N ILE A 215 -23.89 14.95 -0.60
CA ILE A 215 -24.25 13.53 -0.52
C ILE A 215 -24.67 13.21 0.93
N PRO A 216 -25.85 12.60 1.16
CA PRO A 216 -26.36 12.33 2.51
C PRO A 216 -25.68 11.13 3.19
N LEU A 217 -24.78 10.43 2.49
CA LEU A 217 -24.02 9.29 2.97
C LEU A 217 -22.61 9.74 3.37
N ALA A 218 -22.03 9.09 4.37
CA ALA A 218 -20.65 9.36 4.76
C ALA A 218 -19.70 8.89 3.64
N ILE A 219 -18.76 9.74 3.26
CA ILE A 219 -17.75 9.39 2.27
C ILE A 219 -16.68 8.50 2.95
N GLY A 220 -16.46 7.31 2.41
CA GLY A 220 -15.43 6.36 2.86
C GLY A 220 -14.14 6.48 2.07
N SER A 221 -14.21 6.62 0.75
CA SER A 221 -13.02 6.88 -0.07
C SER A 221 -13.38 7.63 -1.34
N VAL A 222 -12.46 8.46 -1.82
CA VAL A 222 -12.55 9.18 -3.10
C VAL A 222 -11.29 8.89 -3.89
N GLU A 223 -11.44 8.55 -5.17
CA GLU A 223 -10.34 8.34 -6.10
C GLU A 223 -10.49 9.31 -7.26
N ILE A 224 -9.46 10.13 -7.48
CA ILE A 224 -9.40 11.15 -8.52
C ILE A 224 -8.26 10.79 -9.47
N GLU A 225 -8.61 10.48 -10.71
CA GLU A 225 -7.66 10.21 -11.79
C GLU A 225 -7.96 11.17 -12.95
N GLY A 226 -6.93 11.72 -13.57
CA GLY A 226 -7.07 12.61 -14.74
C GLY A 226 -7.97 13.83 -14.51
N GLY A 227 -8.13 14.31 -13.26
CA GLY A 227 -9.00 15.45 -12.93
C GLY A 227 -10.49 15.12 -12.79
N HIS A 228 -10.84 13.84 -12.66
CA HIS A 228 -12.21 13.33 -12.51
C HIS A 228 -12.32 12.37 -11.33
N ILE A 229 -13.47 12.31 -10.67
CA ILE A 229 -13.75 11.28 -9.66
C ILE A 229 -14.06 9.99 -10.41
N VAL A 230 -13.17 8.99 -10.29
CA VAL A 230 -13.30 7.68 -10.93
C VAL A 230 -13.67 6.59 -9.95
N GLY A 231 -13.50 6.84 -8.65
CA GLY A 231 -13.88 5.92 -7.58
C GLY A 231 -14.51 6.66 -6.41
N LEU A 232 -15.58 6.10 -5.89
CA LEU A 232 -16.27 6.62 -4.70
C LEU A 232 -16.76 5.45 -3.85
N SER A 233 -16.42 5.47 -2.57
CA SER A 233 -17.01 4.60 -1.55
C SER A 233 -17.86 5.43 -0.61
N VAL A 234 -19.10 5.02 -0.40
CA VAL A 234 -20.03 5.65 0.54
C VAL A 234 -20.45 4.67 1.63
N ARG A 235 -20.80 5.20 2.80
CA ARG A 235 -21.26 4.42 3.93
C ARG A 235 -22.45 5.10 4.60
N ASN A 236 -23.43 4.29 4.98
CA ASN A 236 -24.40 4.74 5.95
C ASN A 236 -23.85 4.52 7.37
N THR A 237 -23.85 5.58 8.16
CA THR A 237 -23.36 5.61 9.54
C THR A 237 -24.49 5.73 10.57
N VAL A 238 -25.74 5.63 10.13
CA VAL A 238 -26.92 5.75 10.98
C VAL A 238 -27.48 4.37 11.26
N VAL A 239 -27.73 4.07 12.53
CA VAL A 239 -28.40 2.85 12.97
C VAL A 239 -29.79 2.78 12.30
N SER A 240 -29.92 1.96 11.27
CA SER A 240 -31.12 1.85 10.45
C SER A 240 -31.25 0.45 9.84
N THR A 241 -32.49 0.01 9.63
CA THR A 241 -32.77 -1.19 8.82
C THR A 241 -32.34 -0.94 7.38
N PHE A 242 -31.83 -1.97 6.70
CA PHE A 242 -31.53 -1.88 5.28
C PHE A 242 -32.83 -1.92 4.47
N GLU A 243 -33.31 -0.75 4.03
CA GLU A 243 -34.51 -0.59 3.22
C GLU A 243 -34.14 -0.40 1.74
N PRO A 244 -34.32 -1.40 0.86
CA PRO A 244 -33.84 -1.35 -0.53
C PRO A 244 -34.23 -0.10 -1.31
N ASP A 245 -35.49 0.35 -1.20
CA ASP A 245 -35.98 1.51 -1.94
C ASP A 245 -35.30 2.81 -1.51
N LEU A 246 -35.13 2.99 -0.20
CA LEU A 246 -34.43 4.15 0.35
C LEU A 246 -32.95 4.14 -0.05
N VAL A 247 -32.29 2.99 0.10
CA VAL A 247 -30.87 2.83 -0.24
C VAL A 247 -30.64 3.10 -1.73
N TYR A 248 -31.43 2.46 -2.59
CA TYR A 248 -31.37 2.69 -4.04
C TYR A 248 -31.61 4.18 -4.36
N GLY A 249 -32.63 4.82 -3.77
CA GLY A 249 -32.90 6.24 -3.99
C GLY A 249 -31.71 7.13 -3.66
N GLN A 250 -31.08 6.92 -2.50
CA GLN A 250 -29.90 7.68 -2.08
C GLN A 250 -28.68 7.45 -2.99
N LEU A 251 -28.44 6.22 -3.43
CA LEU A 251 -27.33 5.89 -4.33
C LEU A 251 -27.57 6.45 -5.74
N ALA A 252 -28.78 6.30 -6.28
CA ALA A 252 -29.15 6.82 -7.59
C ALA A 252 -29.06 8.36 -7.63
N ASP A 253 -29.51 9.04 -6.58
CA ASP A 253 -29.37 10.50 -6.45
C ASP A 253 -27.90 10.93 -6.34
N THR A 254 -27.07 10.13 -5.67
CA THR A 254 -25.61 10.36 -5.62
C THR A 254 -25.00 10.32 -7.02
N VAL A 255 -25.32 9.27 -7.79
CA VAL A 255 -24.84 9.13 -9.17
C VAL A 255 -25.27 10.30 -10.05
N ARG A 256 -26.55 10.70 -9.98
CA ARG A 256 -27.09 11.81 -10.77
C ARG A 256 -26.43 13.15 -10.41
N LYS A 257 -26.18 13.42 -9.12
CA LYS A 257 -25.49 14.64 -8.66
C LYS A 257 -24.04 14.74 -9.14
N LEU A 258 -23.35 13.61 -9.24
CA LEU A 258 -21.96 13.58 -9.71
C LEU A 258 -21.84 13.82 -11.22
N GLY A 259 -22.93 13.63 -11.97
CA GLY A 259 -22.95 13.86 -13.41
C GLY A 259 -22.06 12.89 -14.18
N VAL A 260 -22.02 11.63 -13.75
CA VAL A 260 -21.21 10.57 -14.35
C VAL A 260 -21.63 10.35 -15.81
N THR A 261 -20.65 10.10 -16.69
CA THR A 261 -20.89 9.83 -18.12
C THR A 261 -20.07 8.63 -18.59
N THR A 262 -20.36 8.10 -19.77
CA THR A 262 -19.57 6.98 -20.34
C THR A 262 -18.13 7.35 -20.67
N GLY A 263 -17.83 8.64 -20.87
CA GLY A 263 -16.45 9.11 -21.04
C GLY A 263 -15.69 9.27 -19.72
N GLN A 264 -16.39 9.27 -18.59
CA GLN A 264 -15.84 9.45 -17.24
C GLN A 264 -16.59 8.53 -16.29
N PRO A 265 -16.39 7.21 -16.41
CA PRO A 265 -17.15 6.25 -15.63
C PRO A 265 -16.74 6.30 -14.15
N LEU A 266 -17.67 5.92 -13.28
CA LEU A 266 -17.50 5.93 -11.83
C LEU A 266 -17.63 4.53 -11.25
N ARG A 267 -16.61 4.11 -10.51
CA ARG A 267 -16.63 2.94 -9.64
C ARG A 267 -17.27 3.31 -8.30
N LEU A 268 -18.54 3.01 -8.12
CA LEU A 268 -19.28 3.29 -6.89
C LEU A 268 -19.37 2.03 -6.02
N ARG A 269 -18.93 2.14 -4.76
CA ARG A 269 -19.08 1.11 -3.73
C ARG A 269 -19.87 1.65 -2.55
N TRP A 270 -20.65 0.79 -1.90
CA TRP A 270 -21.38 1.18 -0.69
C TRP A 270 -21.34 0.11 0.39
N SER A 271 -21.51 0.55 1.63
CA SER A 271 -21.68 -0.34 2.79
C SER A 271 -22.65 0.27 3.82
N TRP A 272 -23.32 -0.59 4.58
CA TRP A 272 -24.27 -0.18 5.64
C TRP A 272 -23.75 -0.52 7.04
N LEU A 273 -24.03 0.33 8.04
CA LEU A 273 -23.51 0.19 9.42
C LEU A 273 -23.84 -1.19 10.05
N PHE A 274 -25.01 -1.75 9.71
CA PHE A 274 -25.30 -3.16 9.93
C PHE A 274 -24.89 -3.95 8.70
N TYR A 275 -23.59 -4.27 8.65
CA TYR A 275 -23.00 -4.97 7.52
C TYR A 275 -23.67 -6.29 7.19
N TYR A 276 -24.49 -6.86 8.09
CA TYR A 276 -25.11 -8.15 7.88
C TYR A 276 -26.61 -8.15 8.13
N THR A 277 -27.36 -8.78 7.23
CA THR A 277 -28.74 -9.25 7.41
C THR A 277 -28.71 -10.77 7.21
N ASP A 278 -29.18 -11.54 8.18
CA ASP A 278 -29.18 -13.02 8.14
C ASP A 278 -27.79 -13.63 7.82
N GLY A 279 -26.72 -13.03 8.34
CA GLY A 279 -25.34 -13.47 8.11
C GLY A 279 -24.78 -13.14 6.71
N LYS A 280 -25.51 -12.36 5.91
CA LYS A 280 -25.14 -11.93 4.56
C LYS A 280 -24.94 -10.43 4.47
N ARG A 281 -24.06 -9.97 3.59
CA ARG A 281 -23.56 -8.60 3.58
C ARG A 281 -24.56 -7.58 3.02
N ASN A 282 -24.60 -6.39 3.63
CA ASN A 282 -25.34 -5.21 3.19
C ASN A 282 -24.38 -4.20 2.53
N GLU A 283 -23.79 -4.61 1.42
CA GLU A 283 -22.85 -3.84 0.64
C GLU A 283 -23.15 -4.04 -0.85
N GLY A 284 -22.40 -3.36 -1.71
CA GLY A 284 -22.46 -3.62 -3.13
C GLY A 284 -21.60 -2.67 -3.94
N ALA A 285 -21.62 -2.90 -5.25
CA ALA A 285 -20.84 -2.13 -6.19
C ALA A 285 -21.52 -2.02 -7.57
N VAL A 286 -21.33 -0.87 -8.22
CA VAL A 286 -21.76 -0.59 -9.60
C VAL A 286 -20.68 0.20 -10.34
N HIS A 287 -20.52 -0.05 -11.64
CA HIS A 287 -19.61 0.71 -12.51
C HIS A 287 -20.44 1.63 -13.41
N VAL A 288 -20.82 2.79 -12.87
CA VAL A 288 -21.68 3.76 -13.55
C VAL A 288 -21.03 4.28 -14.81
N GLY A 289 -21.73 4.21 -15.95
CA GLY A 289 -21.21 4.63 -17.24
C GLY A 289 -20.15 3.69 -17.83
N GLY A 290 -19.89 2.56 -17.17
CA GLY A 290 -19.00 1.50 -17.63
C GLY A 290 -19.61 0.12 -17.40
N CYS A 291 -18.80 -0.93 -17.48
CA CYS A 291 -19.23 -2.31 -17.22
C CYS A 291 -18.08 -3.23 -16.77
N ASP A 292 -16.96 -2.66 -16.36
CA ASP A 292 -15.80 -3.40 -15.88
C ASP A 292 -15.94 -3.73 -14.38
N TYR A 293 -15.96 -5.03 -14.07
CA TYR A 293 -15.99 -5.60 -12.73
C TYR A 293 -14.77 -6.50 -12.48
N HIS A 294 -13.56 -6.02 -12.76
CA HIS A 294 -12.33 -6.65 -12.29
C HIS A 294 -12.18 -6.57 -10.75
N SER A 295 -11.15 -7.23 -10.20
CA SER A 295 -10.94 -7.64 -8.78
C SER A 295 -11.24 -6.63 -7.65
N LEU A 296 -11.40 -5.34 -7.96
CA LEU A 296 -11.68 -4.26 -7.02
C LEU A 296 -13.17 -3.91 -6.87
N LEU A 297 -14.06 -4.41 -7.73
CA LEU A 297 -15.52 -4.23 -7.64
C LEU A 297 -16.31 -5.54 -7.46
N THR A 298 -15.62 -6.67 -7.35
CA THR A 298 -16.26 -7.98 -7.23
C THR A 298 -16.75 -8.20 -5.80
N VAL A 299 -17.97 -7.74 -5.51
CA VAL A 299 -18.76 -8.28 -4.41
C VAL A 299 -19.53 -9.47 -4.96
N SER A 300 -19.17 -10.67 -4.49
CA SER A 300 -19.82 -11.89 -4.97
C SER A 300 -21.27 -11.91 -4.48
N ASP A 301 -22.21 -12.08 -5.42
CA ASP A 301 -23.66 -12.05 -5.16
C ASP A 301 -24.08 -13.05 -4.08
N ASP A 302 -23.38 -14.18 -3.97
CA ASP A 302 -23.62 -15.21 -2.96
C ASP A 302 -23.30 -14.74 -1.53
N THR A 303 -22.53 -13.67 -1.37
CA THR A 303 -22.21 -13.07 -0.06
C THR A 303 -23.21 -12.00 0.37
N LEU A 304 -24.05 -11.52 -0.54
CA LEU A 304 -24.99 -10.43 -0.31
C LEU A 304 -26.30 -10.89 0.32
N SER A 305 -26.90 -10.03 1.13
CA SER A 305 -28.26 -10.22 1.61
C SER A 305 -29.26 -10.05 0.46
N VAL A 306 -30.45 -10.64 0.57
CA VAL A 306 -31.49 -10.46 -0.45
C VAL A 306 -31.81 -8.98 -0.71
N PRO A 307 -31.98 -8.12 0.33
CA PRO A 307 -32.15 -6.68 0.15
C PRO A 307 -30.98 -6.01 -0.58
N ALA A 308 -29.73 -6.37 -0.28
CA ALA A 308 -28.55 -5.76 -0.91
C ALA A 308 -28.38 -6.18 -2.37
N LEU A 309 -28.67 -7.46 -2.67
CA LEU A 309 -28.67 -7.97 -4.05
C LEU A 309 -29.71 -7.24 -4.91
N GLU A 310 -30.89 -6.96 -4.36
CA GLU A 310 -31.93 -6.19 -5.05
C GLU A 310 -31.45 -4.77 -5.41
N VAL A 311 -30.84 -4.06 -4.45
CA VAL A 311 -30.26 -2.73 -4.71
C VAL A 311 -29.17 -2.81 -5.77
N GLN A 312 -28.26 -3.78 -5.65
CA GLN A 312 -27.17 -3.94 -6.61
C GLN A 312 -27.69 -4.18 -8.02
N ARG A 313 -28.69 -5.06 -8.19
CA ARG A 313 -29.29 -5.33 -9.50
C ARG A 313 -29.92 -4.08 -10.09
N ARG A 314 -30.73 -3.35 -9.32
CA ARG A 314 -31.36 -2.10 -9.78
C ARG A 314 -30.34 -1.04 -10.19
N MET A 315 -29.28 -0.87 -9.40
CA MET A 315 -28.20 0.07 -9.73
C MET A 315 -27.50 -0.33 -11.03
N ARG A 316 -27.16 -1.62 -11.21
CA ARG A 316 -26.50 -2.11 -12.43
C ARG A 316 -27.41 -2.01 -13.66
N GLU A 317 -28.68 -2.37 -13.52
CA GLU A 317 -29.68 -2.29 -14.60
C GLU A 317 -29.90 -0.86 -15.09
N GLU A 318 -29.80 0.15 -14.21
CA GLU A 318 -29.98 1.57 -14.60
C GLU A 318 -28.68 2.23 -15.07
N PHE A 319 -27.54 1.96 -14.42
CA PHE A 319 -26.34 2.79 -14.53
C PHE A 319 -25.15 2.13 -15.22
N ASP A 320 -25.12 0.80 -15.39
CA ASP A 320 -24.10 0.18 -16.23
C ASP A 320 -24.35 0.54 -17.71
N ALA A 321 -23.29 0.69 -18.49
CA ALA A 321 -23.35 1.10 -19.89
C ALA A 321 -22.58 0.13 -20.81
N CYS A 322 -22.87 -1.17 -20.65
CA CYS A 322 -22.28 -2.29 -21.41
C CYS A 322 -22.42 -2.15 -22.94
#